data_AF-A0A9P8E282-F1
#
_entry.id   AF-A0A9P8E282-F1
#
_cell.length_a   1.000
_cell.length_b   1.000
_cell.length_c   1.000
_cell.angle_alpha   90.00
_cell.angle_beta   90.00
_cell.angle_gamma   90.00
#
_symmetry.space_group_name_H-M   'P 1'
#
loop_
_entity.id
_entity.type
_entity.pdbx_description
1 polymer ?
#
loop_
_entity_poly.entity_id
_entity_poly.type
_entity_poly.pdbx_seq_one_letter_code
_entity_poly.pdbx_strand_id
1 'polypeptide(L)'
;MAALLSTTLAAPAYVPYVFNTSQPAIDGLPITANNGYFWIGKPTTATCPTYDSACPSQNTTIISGPTYGQTWWMGILEEGGQRIFLPTYAQPGYSAADSNNFTPSRVSYSYILNTETTTDGHLLLKYYHSDWWACPTGEEGVWEVTATLDPAGCLPFAWELRETTAAAPQYYNCEGCDSRL
;
A
#
# COMPACT_ATOMS: atom_id res chain seq x y z
N MET A 1 29.71 19.74 -24.30
CA MET A 1 28.47 18.94 -24.28
C MET A 1 28.03 18.84 -22.83
N ALA A 2 26.94 19.51 -22.46
CA ALA A 2 26.36 19.38 -21.12
C ALA A 2 25.45 18.14 -21.13
N ALA A 3 25.75 17.16 -20.29
CA ALA A 3 24.86 16.04 -20.04
C ALA A 3 23.66 16.56 -19.24
N LEU A 4 22.48 16.59 -19.88
CA LEU A 4 21.22 16.76 -19.16
C LEU A 4 21.01 15.47 -18.37
N LEU A 5 21.32 15.50 -17.07
CA LEU A 5 20.89 14.48 -16.13
C LEU A 5 19.36 14.45 -16.17
N SER A 6 18.80 13.45 -16.84
CA SER A 6 17.38 13.16 -16.75
C SER A 6 17.13 12.66 -15.32
N THR A 7 16.71 13.56 -14.44
CA THR A 7 16.16 13.17 -13.13
C THR A 7 14.85 12.45 -13.41
N THR A 8 14.91 11.14 -13.60
CA THR A 8 13.74 10.29 -13.59
C THR A 8 13.19 10.37 -12.16
N LEU A 9 12.07 11.09 -11.98
CA LEU A 9 11.38 11.11 -10.70
C LEU A 9 10.93 9.69 -10.42
N ALA A 10 11.52 9.06 -9.41
CA ALA A 10 10.95 7.85 -8.81
C ALA A 10 9.49 8.16 -8.47
N ALA A 11 8.57 7.21 -8.72
CA ALA A 11 7.18 7.42 -8.34
C ALA A 11 7.10 7.75 -6.85
N PRO A 12 6.18 8.63 -6.43
CA PRO A 12 6.06 9.01 -5.02
C PRO A 12 5.76 7.77 -4.15
N ALA A 13 6.31 7.79 -2.94
CA ALA A 13 6.08 6.80 -1.91
C ALA A 13 5.23 7.41 -0.79
N TYR A 14 4.37 6.58 -0.20
CA TYR A 14 3.40 7.00 0.80
C TYR A 14 3.40 6.06 2.00
N VAL A 15 3.12 6.62 3.17
CA VAL A 15 2.69 5.86 4.35
C VAL A 15 1.17 5.99 4.47
N PRO A 16 0.42 4.88 4.46
CA PRO A 16 -1.04 4.93 4.55
C PRO A 16 -1.52 5.07 6.01
N TYR A 17 -2.49 5.95 6.22
CA TYR A 17 -3.14 6.22 7.50
C TYR A 17 -4.66 6.14 7.38
N VAL A 18 -5.34 5.89 8.50
CA VAL A 18 -6.78 6.04 8.60
C VAL A 18 -7.13 7.52 8.57
N PHE A 19 -8.08 7.89 7.73
CA PHE A 19 -8.72 9.20 7.73
C PHE A 19 -10.22 9.04 7.96
N ASN A 20 -10.64 9.39 9.18
CA ASN A 20 -12.03 9.55 9.56
C ASN A 20 -12.13 10.42 10.82
N THR A 21 -12.25 11.73 10.63
CA THR A 21 -12.37 12.71 11.73
C THR A 21 -13.60 12.51 12.61
N SER A 22 -14.60 11.74 12.15
CA SER A 22 -15.79 11.38 12.94
C SER A 22 -15.58 10.14 13.82
N GLN A 23 -14.45 9.43 13.70
CA GLN A 23 -14.10 8.24 14.48
C GLN A 23 -12.72 8.38 15.13
N PRO A 24 -12.60 9.17 16.22
CA PRO A 24 -11.30 9.46 16.86
C PRO A 24 -10.56 8.22 17.39
N ALA A 25 -11.26 7.11 17.59
CA ALA A 25 -10.67 5.86 18.04
C ALA A 25 -9.73 5.22 17.02
N ILE A 26 -9.94 5.50 15.72
CA ILE A 26 -9.12 4.96 14.63
C ILE A 26 -8.48 6.04 13.76
N ASP A 27 -8.96 7.28 13.82
CA ASP A 27 -8.45 8.39 13.02
C ASP A 27 -6.94 8.60 13.22
N GLY A 28 -6.21 8.76 12.12
CA GLY A 28 -4.77 8.97 12.12
C GLY A 28 -3.93 7.74 12.52
N LEU A 29 -4.53 6.58 12.79
CA LEU A 29 -3.77 5.35 13.02
C LEU A 29 -3.11 4.85 11.73
N PRO A 30 -1.89 4.29 11.80
CA PRO A 30 -1.21 3.75 10.62
C PRO A 30 -1.91 2.49 10.11
N ILE A 31 -1.94 2.35 8.79
CA ILE A 31 -2.36 1.12 8.12
C ILE A 31 -1.09 0.32 7.83
N THR A 32 -1.07 -0.93 8.30
CA THR A 32 0.13 -1.76 8.31
C THR A 32 -0.09 -3.07 7.54
N ALA A 33 0.92 -3.47 6.79
CA ALA A 33 1.02 -4.75 6.12
C ALA A 33 1.51 -5.81 7.11
N ASN A 34 0.69 -6.82 7.37
CA ASN A 34 1.01 -7.90 8.27
C ASN A 34 0.47 -9.22 7.70
N ASN A 35 1.35 -10.20 7.52
CA ASN A 35 1.01 -11.54 7.04
C ASN A 35 0.19 -11.58 5.74
N GLY A 36 0.52 -10.72 4.77
CA GLY A 36 -0.09 -10.71 3.43
C GLY A 36 -1.34 -9.82 3.31
N TYR A 37 -1.75 -9.15 4.38
CA TYR A 37 -2.93 -8.30 4.43
C TYR A 37 -2.69 -6.97 5.13
N PHE A 38 -3.63 -6.04 4.99
CA PHE A 38 -3.59 -4.75 5.70
C PHE A 38 -4.45 -4.73 6.96
N TRP A 39 -3.93 -4.04 7.98
CA TRP A 39 -4.46 -3.97 9.32
C TRP A 39 -4.30 -2.58 9.92
N ILE A 40 -5.13 -2.26 10.90
CA ILE A 40 -4.92 -1.13 11.81
C ILE A 40 -4.56 -1.71 13.18
N GLY A 41 -3.55 -1.16 13.83
CA GLY A 41 -3.14 -1.59 15.18
C GLY A 41 -2.25 -2.83 15.26
N LYS A 42 -1.86 -3.45 14.14
CA LYS A 42 -0.81 -4.49 14.10
C LYS A 42 0.57 -3.90 13.81
N PRO A 43 1.67 -4.52 14.27
CA PRO A 43 2.99 -4.20 13.76
C PRO A 43 3.10 -4.61 12.28
N THR A 44 3.88 -3.87 11.49
CA THR A 44 4.22 -4.30 10.13
C THR A 44 5.05 -5.58 10.17
N THR A 45 4.83 -6.49 9.22
CA THR A 45 5.76 -7.61 8.95
C THR A 45 6.62 -7.34 7.71
N ALA A 46 6.64 -6.10 7.23
CA ALA A 46 7.55 -5.70 6.17
C ALA A 46 8.98 -5.88 6.65
N THR A 47 9.79 -6.58 5.85
CA THR A 47 11.20 -6.80 6.13
C THR A 47 12.05 -5.81 5.37
N CYS A 48 13.15 -5.39 5.98
CA CYS A 48 14.20 -4.68 5.26
C CYS A 48 15.06 -5.67 4.47
N PRO A 49 15.61 -5.25 3.32
CA PRO A 49 16.58 -6.07 2.62
C PRO A 49 17.82 -6.28 3.49
N THR A 50 18.51 -7.41 3.30
CA THR A 50 19.68 -7.79 4.10
C THR A 50 20.84 -6.81 4.03
N TYR A 51 20.95 -6.04 2.94
CA TYR A 51 21.97 -5.02 2.73
C TYR A 51 21.65 -3.64 3.36
N ASP A 52 20.41 -3.42 3.79
CA ASP A 52 19.97 -2.18 4.45
C ASP A 52 19.01 -2.50 5.60
N SER A 53 19.54 -2.95 6.72
CA SER A 53 18.76 -3.34 7.90
C SER A 53 18.05 -2.18 8.61
N ALA A 54 18.33 -0.93 8.22
CA ALA A 54 17.74 0.28 8.80
C ALA A 54 16.78 0.97 7.82
N CYS A 55 16.26 0.21 6.86
CA CYS A 55 15.41 0.76 5.82
C CYS A 55 14.11 1.37 6.38
N PRO A 56 13.50 2.33 5.68
CA PRO A 56 12.28 3.00 6.14
C PRO A 56 11.09 2.07 6.39
N SER A 57 11.02 0.88 5.78
CA SER A 57 9.91 -0.08 5.97
C SER A 57 10.03 -0.93 7.24
N GLN A 58 11.08 -0.79 8.05
CA GLN A 58 11.31 -1.61 9.25
C GLN A 58 10.13 -1.58 10.24
N ASN A 59 9.52 -0.41 10.42
CA ASN A 59 8.45 -0.19 11.41
C ASN A 59 7.18 0.41 10.81
N THR A 60 7.13 0.59 9.49
CA THR A 60 5.96 1.16 8.81
C THR A 60 5.72 0.48 7.48
N THR A 61 4.50 0.62 6.99
CA THR A 61 4.14 0.23 5.63
C THR A 61 4.34 1.39 4.70
N ILE A 62 5.08 1.14 3.62
CA ILE A 62 5.25 2.08 2.53
C ILE A 62 4.52 1.48 1.34
N ILE A 63 3.85 2.32 0.57
CA ILE A 63 3.25 1.94 -0.70
C ILE A 63 3.64 2.96 -1.78
N SER A 64 3.60 2.56 -3.04
CA SER A 64 3.83 3.43 -4.17
C SER A 64 2.85 3.16 -5.30
N GLY A 65 2.60 4.18 -6.11
CA GLY A 65 1.65 4.13 -7.20
C GLY A 65 0.92 5.47 -7.38
N PRO A 66 -0.11 5.50 -8.25
CA PRO A 66 -0.49 4.40 -9.13
C PRO A 66 0.53 4.24 -10.29
N THR A 67 0.78 3.01 -10.73
CA THR A 67 1.45 2.73 -12.01
C THR A 67 0.43 2.42 -13.11
N TYR A 68 0.89 1.87 -14.25
CA TYR A 68 0.00 1.41 -15.32
C TYR A 68 -1.14 0.53 -14.78
N GLY A 69 -2.37 0.79 -15.25
CA GLY A 69 -3.58 0.08 -14.83
C GLY A 69 -4.07 0.41 -13.42
N GLN A 70 -3.64 1.53 -12.82
CA GLN A 70 -4.00 1.92 -11.44
C GLN A 70 -3.53 0.89 -10.41
N THR A 71 -2.36 0.30 -10.68
CA THR A 71 -1.72 -0.69 -9.83
C THR A 71 -0.91 -0.01 -8.72
N TRP A 72 -1.00 -0.55 -7.51
CA TRP A 72 -0.24 -0.09 -6.35
C TRP A 72 0.68 -1.19 -5.84
N TRP A 73 1.78 -0.78 -5.20
CA TRP A 73 2.86 -1.66 -4.81
C TRP A 73 3.27 -1.38 -3.37
N MET A 74 3.73 -2.39 -2.65
CA MET A 74 4.41 -2.21 -1.38
C MET A 74 5.82 -1.69 -1.61
N GLY A 75 6.24 -0.76 -0.77
CA GLY A 75 7.56 -0.14 -0.67
C GLY A 75 8.67 -1.04 -0.13
N ILE A 76 8.56 -2.37 -0.27
CA ILE A 76 9.66 -3.27 0.11
C ILE A 76 10.70 -3.24 -1.01
N LEU A 77 11.96 -3.01 -0.65
CA LEU A 77 13.10 -2.86 -1.56
C LEU A 77 13.64 -4.18 -2.12
N GLU A 78 12.91 -5.28 -1.96
CA GLU A 78 13.30 -6.58 -2.54
C GLU A 78 12.93 -6.64 -4.03
N GLU A 79 13.71 -7.41 -4.79
CA GLU A 79 13.49 -7.60 -6.22
C GLU A 79 12.09 -8.16 -6.50
N GLY A 80 11.50 -7.77 -7.63
CA GLY A 80 10.16 -8.17 -8.07
C GLY A 80 8.97 -7.37 -7.51
N GLY A 81 9.15 -6.67 -6.39
CA GLY A 81 8.11 -5.85 -5.76
C GLY A 81 6.89 -6.65 -5.27
N GLN A 82 6.08 -6.08 -4.38
CA GLN A 82 4.84 -6.72 -3.96
C GLN A 82 3.63 -5.94 -4.43
N ARG A 83 2.81 -6.54 -5.28
CA ARG A 83 1.63 -5.89 -5.82
C ARG A 83 0.51 -5.91 -4.78
N ILE A 84 -0.11 -4.76 -4.55
CA ILE A 84 -1.35 -4.67 -3.79
C ILE A 84 -2.49 -5.21 -4.66
N PHE A 85 -3.34 -6.01 -4.05
CA PHE A 85 -4.50 -6.59 -4.69
C PHE A 85 -5.68 -6.59 -3.74
N LEU A 86 -6.85 -6.81 -4.30
CA LEU A 86 -8.06 -6.93 -3.53
C LEU A 86 -8.83 -8.16 -4.04
N PRO A 87 -9.03 -9.20 -3.23
CA PRO A 87 -10.00 -10.24 -3.56
C PRO A 87 -11.41 -9.62 -3.52
N THR A 88 -12.35 -10.11 -4.34
CA THR A 88 -13.72 -9.59 -4.43
C THR A 88 -14.36 -9.42 -3.03
N TYR A 89 -14.69 -8.17 -2.66
CA TYR A 89 -15.30 -7.80 -1.36
C TYR A 89 -14.59 -8.41 -0.15
N ALA A 90 -13.26 -8.34 -0.12
CA ALA A 90 -12.47 -8.93 0.94
C ALA A 90 -11.47 -7.93 1.53
N GLN A 91 -10.67 -8.43 2.47
CA GLN A 91 -9.50 -7.73 2.98
C GLN A 91 -8.49 -7.49 1.84
N PRO A 92 -7.99 -6.25 1.64
CA PRO A 92 -6.92 -5.99 0.69
C PRO A 92 -5.67 -6.76 1.12
N GLY A 93 -4.98 -7.31 0.14
CA GLY A 93 -3.76 -8.08 0.33
C GLY A 93 -2.62 -7.56 -0.52
N TYR A 94 -1.44 -8.13 -0.31
CA TYR A 94 -0.27 -7.87 -1.14
C TYR A 94 0.47 -9.18 -1.42
N SER A 95 1.09 -9.29 -2.60
CA SER A 95 1.83 -10.50 -2.98
C SER A 95 3.06 -10.71 -2.09
N ALA A 96 3.59 -11.93 -2.00
CA ALA A 96 4.90 -12.14 -1.40
C ALA A 96 5.99 -11.38 -2.19
N ALA A 97 7.07 -10.97 -1.52
CA ALA A 97 8.25 -10.43 -2.19
C ALA A 97 8.91 -11.56 -3.01
N ASP A 98 9.38 -11.25 -4.21
CA ASP A 98 9.95 -12.24 -5.12
C ASP A 98 11.35 -12.66 -4.67
N SER A 99 11.39 -13.51 -3.65
CA SER A 99 12.59 -14.27 -3.27
C SER A 99 12.76 -15.46 -4.23
N ASN A 100 13.11 -15.19 -5.49
CA ASN A 100 13.56 -16.17 -6.49
C ASN A 100 12.63 -17.39 -6.78
N ASN A 101 11.41 -17.46 -6.25
CA ASN A 101 10.67 -18.72 -6.26
C ASN A 101 9.14 -18.61 -6.19
N PHE A 102 8.55 -17.55 -6.76
CA PHE A 102 7.09 -17.48 -6.84
C PHE A 102 6.59 -17.17 -8.25
N THR A 103 5.98 -18.18 -8.88
CA THR A 103 5.18 -17.99 -10.09
C THR A 103 4.05 -16.98 -9.82
N PRO A 104 3.84 -15.95 -10.66
CA PRO A 104 2.79 -14.92 -10.52
C PRO A 104 1.33 -15.43 -10.53
N SER A 105 1.12 -16.75 -10.51
CA SER A 105 -0.10 -17.40 -10.97
C SER A 105 -1.28 -17.39 -9.99
N ARG A 106 -1.31 -16.55 -8.93
CA ARG A 106 -2.43 -16.57 -7.98
C ARG A 106 -2.89 -15.21 -7.43
N VAL A 107 -2.81 -14.13 -8.21
CA VAL A 107 -3.64 -12.94 -7.90
C VAL A 107 -4.22 -12.24 -9.13
N SER A 108 -5.04 -12.98 -9.88
CA SER A 108 -5.92 -12.41 -10.91
C SER A 108 -7.18 -11.85 -10.27
N TYR A 109 -7.15 -10.64 -9.70
CA TYR A 109 -8.22 -9.63 -9.72
C TYR A 109 -7.58 -8.28 -9.27
N SER A 110 -6.94 -7.55 -10.19
CA SER A 110 -6.59 -6.15 -9.92
C SER A 110 -7.86 -5.32 -10.05
N TYR A 111 -8.47 -5.01 -8.92
CA TYR A 111 -9.45 -3.94 -8.91
C TYR A 111 -8.75 -2.58 -8.98
N ILE A 112 -9.47 -1.62 -9.53
CA ILE A 112 -8.97 -0.28 -9.76
C ILE A 112 -8.97 0.47 -8.43
N LEU A 113 -7.77 0.86 -7.98
CA LEU A 113 -7.58 1.74 -6.84
C LEU A 113 -7.39 3.17 -7.33
N ASN A 114 -8.33 4.04 -6.98
CA ASN A 114 -8.34 5.43 -7.41
C ASN A 114 -7.72 6.30 -6.32
N THR A 115 -7.16 7.44 -6.74
CA THR A 115 -6.84 8.51 -5.79
C THR A 115 -7.82 9.66 -5.91
N GLU A 116 -8.13 10.27 -4.79
CA GLU A 116 -8.94 11.48 -4.69
C GLU A 116 -8.22 12.48 -3.78
N THR A 117 -8.15 13.74 -4.17
CA THR A 117 -7.60 14.80 -3.32
C THR A 117 -8.75 15.58 -2.71
N THR A 118 -8.80 15.67 -1.39
CA THR A 118 -9.80 16.45 -0.67
C THR A 118 -9.51 17.95 -0.81
N THR A 119 -10.50 18.79 -0.51
CA THR A 119 -10.37 20.26 -0.59
C THR A 119 -9.31 20.84 0.36
N ASP A 120 -9.04 20.14 1.46
CA ASP A 120 -8.02 20.45 2.46
C ASP A 120 -6.66 19.77 2.18
N GLY A 121 -6.52 19.09 1.04
CA GLY A 121 -5.23 18.63 0.51
C GLY A 121 -4.82 17.21 0.91
N HIS A 122 -5.70 16.42 1.53
CA HIS A 122 -5.42 15.01 1.80
C HIS A 122 -5.55 14.19 0.53
N LEU A 123 -4.56 13.34 0.25
CA LEU A 123 -4.61 12.36 -0.83
C LEU A 123 -5.20 11.07 -0.30
N LEU A 124 -6.34 10.65 -0.83
CA LEU A 124 -7.07 9.46 -0.39
C LEU A 124 -6.97 8.34 -1.43
N LEU A 125 -6.71 7.12 -0.99
CA LEU A 125 -6.81 5.90 -1.79
C LEU A 125 -8.19 5.29 -1.62
N LYS A 126 -8.90 5.05 -2.73
CA LYS A 126 -10.29 4.60 -2.77
C LYS A 126 -10.43 3.31 -3.56
N TYR A 127 -11.37 2.46 -3.16
CA TYR A 127 -11.78 1.27 -3.93
C TYR A 127 -13.06 1.59 -4.73
N TYR A 128 -13.00 1.68 -6.07
CA TYR A 128 -14.14 2.08 -6.92
C TYR A 128 -14.97 3.25 -6.35
N HIS A 129 -14.28 4.31 -5.90
CA HIS A 129 -14.90 5.50 -5.28
C HIS A 129 -15.54 5.30 -3.89
N SER A 130 -15.41 4.11 -3.30
CA SER A 130 -15.90 3.80 -1.96
C SER A 130 -14.79 3.90 -0.91
N ASP A 131 -15.22 4.17 0.31
CA ASP A 131 -14.40 4.07 1.52
C ASP A 131 -14.14 2.60 1.90
N TRP A 132 -13.18 2.43 2.80
CA TRP A 132 -12.79 1.19 3.42
C TRP A 132 -13.50 1.03 4.75
N TRP A 133 -13.39 -0.16 5.34
CA TRP A 133 -13.98 -0.47 6.64
C TRP A 133 -12.96 -1.06 7.57
N ALA A 134 -12.92 -0.57 8.80
CA ALA A 134 -12.14 -1.10 9.90
C ALA A 134 -13.06 -1.98 10.74
N CYS A 135 -12.87 -3.29 10.67
CA CYS A 135 -13.67 -4.27 11.39
C CYS A 135 -12.94 -4.74 12.65
N PRO A 136 -13.58 -4.72 13.83
CA PRO A 136 -12.93 -5.08 15.07
C PRO A 136 -12.50 -6.54 15.02
N THR A 137 -11.28 -6.82 15.45
CA THR A 137 -10.84 -8.19 15.72
C THR A 137 -11.13 -8.53 17.19
N GLY A 138 -11.01 -9.80 17.58
CA GLY A 138 -11.10 -10.16 19.00
C GLY A 138 -9.95 -9.61 19.87
N GLU A 139 -8.99 -8.91 19.26
CA GLU A 139 -7.83 -8.31 19.90
C GLU A 139 -8.03 -6.79 20.07
N GLU A 140 -7.71 -6.27 21.26
CA GLU A 140 -7.92 -4.86 21.60
C GLU A 140 -7.07 -3.95 20.71
N GLY A 141 -7.71 -2.92 20.13
CA GLY A 141 -7.03 -1.93 19.29
C GLY A 141 -6.64 -2.44 17.88
N VAL A 142 -6.97 -3.68 17.55
CA VAL A 142 -6.63 -4.29 16.26
C VAL A 142 -7.88 -4.39 15.37
N TRP A 143 -7.75 -3.89 14.14
CA TRP A 143 -8.82 -3.88 13.16
C TRP A 143 -8.38 -4.50 11.84
N GLU A 144 -9.25 -5.32 11.27
CA GLU A 144 -9.15 -5.81 9.91
C GLU A 144 -9.60 -4.70 8.94
N VAL A 145 -8.80 -4.44 7.90
CA VAL A 145 -9.23 -3.53 6.82
C VAL A 145 -10.02 -4.32 5.78
N THR A 146 -11.16 -3.84 5.32
CA THR A 146 -11.95 -4.53 4.28
C THR A 146 -12.60 -3.56 3.30
N ALA A 147 -12.85 -4.05 2.08
CA ALA A 147 -13.60 -3.34 1.04
C ALA A 147 -15.04 -3.90 0.86
N THR A 148 -15.56 -4.59 1.89
CA THR A 148 -16.93 -5.12 1.91
C THR A 148 -17.96 -3.98 1.96
N LEU A 149 -19.16 -4.19 1.40
CA LEU A 149 -20.25 -3.21 1.52
C LEU A 149 -20.89 -3.28 2.91
N ASP A 150 -20.75 -2.20 3.69
CA ASP A 150 -21.41 -1.95 4.98
C ASP A 150 -21.44 -3.16 5.95
N PRO A 151 -20.26 -3.71 6.31
CA PRO A 151 -20.19 -4.81 7.27
C PRO A 151 -20.60 -4.32 8.67
N ALA A 152 -21.57 -5.03 9.27
CA ALA A 152 -22.12 -4.69 10.58
C ALA A 152 -21.02 -4.63 11.66
N GLY A 153 -21.00 -3.53 12.42
CA GLY A 153 -20.05 -3.33 13.51
C GLY A 153 -18.67 -2.82 13.10
N CYS A 154 -18.46 -2.51 11.81
CA CYS A 154 -17.22 -1.91 11.32
C CYS A 154 -17.34 -0.39 11.20
N LEU A 155 -16.20 0.29 11.21
CA LEU A 155 -16.11 1.75 11.09
C LEU A 155 -15.65 2.11 9.67
N PRO A 156 -16.38 2.97 8.93
CA PRO A 156 -15.92 3.41 7.61
C PRO A 156 -14.66 4.27 7.76
N PHE A 157 -13.78 4.30 6.76
CA PHE A 157 -12.64 5.22 6.73
C PHE A 157 -12.05 5.35 5.33
N ALA A 158 -11.30 6.41 5.07
CA ALA A 158 -10.49 6.55 3.87
C ALA A 158 -9.01 6.26 4.17
N TRP A 159 -8.28 5.68 3.21
CA TRP A 159 -6.83 5.55 3.29
C TRP A 159 -6.19 6.87 2.91
N GLU A 160 -5.73 7.65 3.88
CA GLU A 160 -4.91 8.83 3.60
C GLU A 160 -3.47 8.42 3.27
N LEU A 161 -2.99 8.87 2.13
CA LEU A 161 -1.63 8.68 1.65
C LEU A 161 -0.79 9.89 2.03
N ARG A 162 0.10 9.72 3.01
CA ARG A 162 1.05 10.77 3.41
C ARG A 162 2.39 10.51 2.73
N GLU A 163 2.86 11.48 1.95
CA GLU A 163 4.14 11.35 1.24
C GLU A 163 5.30 11.07 2.21
N THR A 164 6.24 10.23 1.77
CA THR A 164 7.48 9.93 2.48
C THR A 164 8.67 10.08 1.54
N THR A 165 9.83 10.37 2.13
CA THR A 165 11.12 10.42 1.41
C THR A 165 11.73 9.04 1.21
N ALA A 166 11.09 7.98 1.71
CA ALA A 166 11.52 6.62 1.44
C ALA A 166 11.56 6.35 -0.07
N ALA A 167 12.57 5.62 -0.53
CA ALA A 167 12.65 5.24 -1.93
C ALA A 167 11.45 4.37 -2.30
N ALA A 168 10.74 4.74 -3.37
CA ALA A 168 9.77 3.85 -3.96
C ALA A 168 10.47 2.58 -4.49
N PRO A 169 9.75 1.43 -4.59
CA PRO A 169 10.26 0.23 -5.21
C PRO A 169 10.90 0.55 -6.57
N GLN A 170 12.15 0.15 -6.76
CA GLN A 170 12.87 0.43 -8.00
C GLN A 170 12.41 -0.44 -9.17
N TYR A 171 11.71 -1.54 -8.88
CA TYR A 171 11.28 -2.52 -9.88
C TYR A 171 9.76 -2.52 -10.01
N TYR A 172 9.24 -1.56 -10.78
CA TYR A 172 7.97 -1.79 -11.44
C TYR A 172 8.25 -2.79 -12.54
N ASN A 173 7.68 -4.00 -12.45
CA ASN A 173 7.65 -4.92 -13.58
C ASN A 173 6.72 -4.32 -14.65
N CYS A 174 7.22 -3.33 -15.38
CA CYS A 174 6.66 -2.93 -16.65
C CYS A 174 7.23 -3.87 -17.69
N GLU A 175 6.36 -4.65 -18.36
CA GLU A 175 6.72 -5.24 -19.65
C GLU A 175 7.35 -4.15 -20.53
N GLY A 176 8.63 -4.32 -20.87
CA GLY A 176 9.40 -3.34 -21.65
C GLY A 176 10.35 -2.42 -20.85
N CYS A 177 10.51 -2.61 -19.53
CA CYS A 177 11.49 -1.87 -18.73
C CYS A 177 12.89 -2.50 -18.68
N ASP A 178 13.15 -3.53 -19.50
CA ASP A 178 14.43 -4.24 -19.67
C ASP A 178 15.59 -3.38 -20.24
N SER A 179 15.56 -2.06 -20.08
CA SER A 179 16.71 -1.22 -20.42
C SER A 179 16.80 0.00 -19.52
N ARG A 180 16.93 -0.22 -18.21
CA ARG A 180 17.38 0.79 -17.25
C ARG A 180 18.65 0.30 -16.54
N LEU A 181 19.71 0.11 -17.33
CA LEU A 181 21.11 0.10 -16.86
C LEU A 181 21.67 1.51 -16.99
#